data_AF-A0A965KF54-F1
#
_entry.id   AF-A0A965KF54-F1
#
_cell.length_a   1.000
_cell.length_b   1.000
_cell.length_c   1.000
_cell.angle_alpha   90.00
_cell.angle_beta   90.00
_cell.angle_gamma   90.00
#
_symmetry.space_group_name_H-M   'P 1'
#
loop_
_entity.id
_entity.type
_entity.pdbx_description
1 polymer ?
#
loop_
_entity_poly.entity_id
_entity_poly.type
_entity_poly.pdbx_seq_one_letter_code
_entity_poly.pdbx_strand_id
1 'polypeptide(L)'
;ASYGVDEWPYATVALDGKVALMGGYYSMLYLEDEHRGIYRIPYRAIVPKKGQCTNLLVPVCVSASHIAMTSIRMEPVWMILGESAGVAASMVVKSGSAVQDVPYPELYPKLRALAQKVEIPKKKDAKPK
;
A
#
# COMPACT_ATOMS: atom_id res chain seq x y z
N ALA A 1 -4.00 5.35 2.54
CA ALA A 1 -4.81 5.53 1.31
C ALA A 1 -5.00 4.17 0.70
N SER A 2 -6.18 3.92 0.17
CA SER A 2 -6.46 2.70 -0.56
C SER A 2 -6.94 3.11 -1.94
N TYR A 3 -6.03 3.08 -2.90
CA TYR A 3 -6.40 3.13 -4.31
C TYR A 3 -6.38 1.69 -4.81
N GLY A 4 -7.39 1.32 -5.58
CA GLY A 4 -7.33 0.09 -6.37
C GLY A 4 -6.22 0.19 -7.42
N VAL A 5 -5.95 -0.91 -8.10
CA VAL A 5 -4.98 -0.93 -9.22
C VAL A 5 -5.51 0.00 -10.32
N ASP A 6 -4.79 1.09 -10.55
CA ASP A 6 -5.04 2.06 -11.61
C ASP A 6 -4.22 1.68 -12.86
N GLU A 7 -4.71 0.65 -13.55
CA GLU A 7 -4.12 0.13 -14.78
C GLU A 7 -5.13 0.20 -15.92
N TRP A 8 -4.69 0.73 -17.07
CA TRP A 8 -5.45 0.69 -18.31
C TRP A 8 -5.17 -0.62 -19.03
N PRO A 9 -6.18 -1.41 -19.41
CA PRO A 9 -5.95 -2.66 -20.09
C PRO A 9 -5.40 -2.40 -21.50
N TYR A 10 -4.27 -3.00 -21.83
CA TYR A 10 -3.61 -2.83 -23.13
C TYR A 10 -3.88 -3.99 -24.12
N ALA A 11 -4.42 -5.10 -23.62
CA ALA A 11 -4.72 -6.28 -24.44
C ALA A 11 -5.90 -7.06 -23.86
N THR A 12 -6.60 -7.77 -24.74
CA THR A 12 -7.60 -8.78 -24.38
C THR A 12 -7.02 -10.18 -24.57
N VAL A 13 -7.38 -11.10 -23.69
CA VAL A 13 -6.97 -12.50 -23.74
C VAL A 13 -8.14 -13.43 -23.48
N ALA A 14 -8.12 -14.61 -24.10
CA ALA A 14 -9.06 -15.67 -23.79
C ALA A 14 -8.68 -16.31 -22.44
N LEU A 15 -9.59 -16.29 -21.46
CA LEU A 15 -9.44 -16.96 -20.18
C LEU A 15 -10.76 -17.66 -19.83
N ASP A 16 -10.70 -18.96 -19.51
CA ASP A 16 -11.86 -19.76 -19.06
C ASP A 16 -13.10 -19.65 -19.97
N GLY A 17 -12.88 -19.67 -21.29
CA GLY A 17 -13.96 -19.54 -22.28
C GLY A 17 -14.58 -18.14 -22.37
N LYS A 18 -13.99 -17.14 -21.71
CA LYS A 18 -14.38 -15.73 -21.72
C LYS A 18 -13.25 -14.87 -22.30
N VAL A 19 -13.58 -13.62 -22.63
CA VAL A 19 -12.60 -12.58 -22.94
C VAL A 19 -12.30 -11.82 -21.66
N ALA A 20 -11.04 -11.82 -21.25
CA ALA A 20 -10.54 -11.09 -20.12
C ALA A 20 -9.57 -10.00 -20.57
N LEU A 21 -9.41 -8.96 -19.75
CA LEU A 21 -8.48 -7.87 -20.02
C LEU A 21 -7.17 -8.13 -19.28
N MET A 22 -6.04 -8.05 -19.98
CA MET A 22 -4.72 -8.13 -19.35
C MET A 22 -4.53 -6.97 -18.37
N GLY A 23 -4.13 -7.29 -17.14
CA GLY A 23 -4.11 -6.34 -16.00
C GLY A 23 -5.49 -6.03 -15.40
N GLY A 24 -6.57 -6.34 -16.12
CA GLY A 24 -7.95 -6.08 -15.71
C GLY A 24 -8.41 -6.85 -14.48
N TYR A 25 -7.81 -8.02 -14.19
CA TYR A 25 -8.19 -8.87 -13.04
C TYR A 25 -8.06 -8.18 -11.68
N TYR A 26 -7.22 -7.16 -11.58
CA TYR A 26 -7.05 -6.35 -10.38
C TYR A 26 -7.53 -4.91 -10.54
N SER A 27 -7.97 -4.54 -11.75
CA SER A 27 -8.42 -3.18 -12.08
C SER A 27 -9.71 -2.83 -11.35
N MET A 28 -9.77 -1.61 -10.81
CA MET A 28 -10.94 -1.10 -10.09
C MET A 28 -12.25 -1.20 -10.88
N LEU A 29 -12.18 -1.25 -12.22
CA LEU A 29 -13.33 -1.36 -13.12
C LEU A 29 -13.93 -2.77 -13.23
N TYR A 30 -13.17 -3.82 -12.89
CA TYR A 30 -13.56 -5.22 -13.11
C TYR A 30 -13.57 -6.08 -11.84
N LEU A 31 -13.28 -5.46 -10.69
CA LEU A 31 -13.32 -6.16 -9.41
C LEU A 31 -14.76 -6.39 -8.97
N GLU A 32 -15.14 -7.67 -8.86
CA GLU A 32 -16.34 -8.08 -8.12
C GLU A 32 -16.28 -7.57 -6.67
N ASP A 33 -17.46 -7.38 -6.06
CA ASP A 33 -17.67 -6.78 -4.74
C ASP A 33 -16.84 -7.41 -3.60
N GLU A 34 -16.32 -8.63 -3.82
CA GLU A 34 -15.52 -9.41 -2.87
C GLU A 34 -14.09 -8.88 -2.70
N HIS A 35 -13.51 -8.29 -3.75
CA HIS A 35 -12.13 -7.80 -3.75
C HIS A 35 -12.11 -6.35 -4.26
N ARG A 36 -12.54 -5.36 -3.47
CA ARG A 36 -12.52 -3.92 -3.84
C ARG A 36 -11.13 -3.33 -4.24
N GLY A 37 -10.11 -4.16 -4.49
CA GLY A 37 -8.77 -3.75 -4.90
C GLY A 37 -8.00 -3.08 -3.78
N ILE A 38 -8.54 -3.11 -2.56
CA ILE A 38 -7.99 -2.47 -1.38
C ILE A 38 -7.01 -3.43 -0.72
N TYR A 39 -5.74 -3.04 -0.68
CA TYR A 39 -4.70 -3.80 0.02
C TYR A 39 -3.86 -2.89 0.90
N ARG A 40 -3.21 -3.49 1.90
CA ARG A 40 -2.28 -2.80 2.79
C ARG A 40 -0.88 -2.84 2.19
N ILE A 41 -0.17 -1.73 2.27
CA ILE A 41 1.25 -1.68 1.97
C ILE A 41 2.00 -2.04 3.27
N PRO A 42 2.74 -3.15 3.31
CA PRO A 42 3.46 -3.53 4.51
C PRO A 42 4.65 -2.58 4.73
N TYR A 43 4.97 -2.29 5.99
CA TYR A 43 6.11 -1.43 6.34
C TYR A 43 7.44 -1.91 5.72
N ARG A 44 7.61 -3.22 5.58
CA ARG A 44 8.77 -3.83 4.90
C ARG A 44 8.97 -3.39 3.43
N ALA A 45 7.96 -2.81 2.78
CA ALA A 45 8.07 -2.33 1.41
C ALA A 45 8.94 -1.06 1.29
N ILE A 46 9.03 -0.27 2.36
CA ILE A 46 9.77 1.00 2.40
C ILE A 46 11.14 0.89 3.09
N VAL A 47 11.54 -0.32 3.50
CA VAL A 47 12.85 -0.59 4.13
C VAL A 47 13.62 -1.67 3.38
N PRO A 48 14.94 -1.51 3.21
CA PRO A 48 15.81 -2.55 2.67
C PRO A 48 16.05 -3.65 3.71
N LYS A 49 16.71 -4.75 3.28
CA LYS A 49 17.11 -5.80 4.22
C LYS A 49 18.10 -5.25 5.24
N LYS A 50 17.96 -5.64 6.51
CA LYS A 50 18.80 -5.17 7.62
C LYS A 50 20.31 -5.34 7.38
N GLY A 51 20.70 -6.42 6.70
CA GLY A 51 22.11 -6.67 6.35
C GLY A 51 22.68 -5.76 5.25
N GLN A 52 21.86 -4.97 4.55
CA GLN A 52 22.30 -4.04 3.51
C GLN A 52 22.49 -2.62 4.08
N CYS A 53 21.54 -2.16 4.90
CA CYS A 53 21.64 -0.92 5.66
C CYS A 53 20.58 -0.88 6.76
N THR A 54 20.84 -0.08 7.80
CA THR A 54 20.00 -0.01 9.02
C THR A 54 19.33 1.36 9.21
N ASN A 55 19.64 2.33 8.36
CA ASN A 55 19.28 3.75 8.53
C ASN A 55 18.60 4.35 7.28
N LEU A 56 18.13 3.53 6.34
CA LEU A 56 17.56 3.99 5.07
C LEU A 56 16.05 3.69 4.98
N LEU A 57 15.26 4.72 4.72
CA LEU A 57 13.83 4.63 4.40
C LEU A 57 13.60 5.13 2.97
N VAL A 58 12.85 4.37 2.19
CA VAL A 58 12.60 4.65 0.78
C VAL A 58 11.10 4.68 0.53
N PRO A 59 10.43 5.85 0.59
CA PRO A 59 8.97 5.95 0.45
C PRO A 59 8.48 5.98 -1.01
N VAL A 60 9.37 6.21 -1.99
CA VAL A 60 9.04 6.34 -3.42
C VAL A 60 9.51 5.13 -4.22
N CYS A 61 10.81 4.85 -4.22
CA CYS A 61 11.41 3.68 -4.91
C CYS A 61 11.24 2.39 -4.10
N VAL A 62 10.00 2.11 -3.68
CA VAL A 62 9.64 0.99 -2.80
C VAL A 62 9.73 -0.35 -3.51
N SER A 63 9.89 -1.42 -2.73
CA SER A 63 9.78 -2.78 -3.22
C SER A 63 8.31 -3.13 -3.51
N ALA A 64 7.91 -3.15 -4.77
CA ALA A 64 6.57 -3.48 -5.21
C ALA A 64 6.58 -4.37 -6.46
N SER A 65 5.53 -5.15 -6.67
CA SER A 65 5.27 -5.79 -7.96
C SER A 65 4.81 -4.75 -8.99
N HIS A 66 4.85 -5.12 -10.27
CA HIS A 66 4.32 -4.28 -11.36
C HIS A 66 2.87 -3.84 -11.08
N ILE A 67 2.01 -4.78 -10.68
CA ILE A 67 0.60 -4.52 -10.35
C ILE A 67 0.46 -3.60 -9.13
N ALA A 68 1.28 -3.79 -8.08
CA ALA A 68 1.16 -2.95 -6.90
C ALA A 68 1.65 -1.51 -7.16
N MET A 69 2.62 -1.34 -8.06
CA MET A 69 3.14 -0.02 -8.42
C MET A 69 2.07 0.86 -9.09
N THR A 70 1.12 0.27 -9.81
CA THR A 70 0.06 1.04 -10.51
C THR A 70 -0.81 1.86 -9.53
N SER A 71 -1.03 1.37 -8.30
CA SER A 71 -1.74 2.13 -7.27
C SER A 71 -0.80 2.92 -6.35
N ILE A 72 0.43 2.43 -6.10
CA ILE A 72 1.39 3.09 -5.21
C ILE A 72 1.87 4.42 -5.78
N ARG A 73 1.98 4.52 -7.11
CA ARG A 73 2.45 5.73 -7.81
C ARG A 73 1.52 6.94 -7.71
N MET A 74 0.33 6.78 -7.13
CA MET A 74 -0.59 7.89 -6.91
C MET A 74 -0.01 8.82 -5.84
N GLU A 75 0.02 10.13 -6.11
CA GLU A 75 0.54 11.15 -5.18
C GLU A 75 0.02 10.99 -3.74
N PRO A 76 -1.28 10.77 -3.47
CA PRO A 76 -1.79 10.58 -2.11
C PRO A 76 -1.24 9.32 -1.41
N VAL A 77 -0.81 8.30 -2.16
CA VAL A 77 -0.15 7.13 -1.58
C VAL A 77 1.29 7.46 -1.19
N TRP A 78 2.03 8.16 -2.05
CA TRP A 78 3.38 8.63 -1.73
C TRP A 78 3.41 9.58 -0.52
N MET A 79 2.44 10.50 -0.40
CA MET A 79 2.34 11.38 0.77
C MET A 79 2.21 10.57 2.07
N ILE A 80 1.39 9.53 2.05
CA ILE A 80 1.13 8.65 3.20
C ILE A 80 2.33 7.76 3.53
N LEU A 81 3.03 7.25 2.52
CA LEU A 81 4.29 6.52 2.72
C LEU A 81 5.38 7.44 3.27
N GLY A 82 5.46 8.68 2.78
CA GLY A 82 6.37 9.71 3.27
C GLY A 82 6.11 10.06 4.74
N GLU A 83 4.86 10.26 5.13
CA GLU A 83 4.46 10.48 6.53
C GLU A 83 4.85 9.29 7.41
N SER A 84 4.53 8.08 6.95
CA SER A 84 4.87 6.84 7.67
C SER A 84 6.39 6.69 7.86
N ALA A 85 7.17 7.01 6.83
CA ALA A 85 8.63 7.01 6.88
C ALA A 85 9.16 8.08 7.86
N GLY A 86 8.64 9.30 7.81
CA GLY A 86 9.04 10.38 8.72
C GLY A 86 8.77 10.06 10.19
N VAL A 87 7.59 9.51 10.50
CA VAL A 87 7.25 9.09 11.87
C VAL A 87 8.19 7.98 12.33
N ALA A 88 8.43 6.97 11.50
CA ALA A 88 9.35 5.89 11.82
C ALA A 88 10.79 6.39 12.03
N ALA A 89 11.28 7.28 11.17
CA ALA A 89 12.60 7.90 11.32
C ALA A 89 12.72 8.63 12.66
N SER A 90 11.68 9.37 13.08
CA SER A 90 11.67 10.07 14.36
C SER A 90 11.74 9.13 15.58
N MET A 91 11.16 7.93 15.48
CA MET A 91 11.21 6.90 16.52
C MET A 91 12.59 6.25 16.59
N VAL A 92 13.18 5.96 15.42
CA VAL A 92 14.50 5.35 15.28
C VAL A 92 15.58 6.25 15.84
N VAL A 93 15.56 7.54 15.49
CA VAL A 93 16.54 8.52 16.00
C VAL A 93 16.51 8.60 17.53
N LYS A 94 15.34 8.47 18.17
CA LYS A 94 15.20 8.51 19.62
C LYS A 94 15.63 7.22 20.32
N SER A 95 15.40 6.07 19.70
CA SER A 95 15.66 4.75 20.28
C SER A 95 17.04 4.19 19.93
N GLY A 96 17.74 4.76 18.93
CA GLY A 96 19.00 4.23 18.42
C GLY A 96 18.87 2.86 17.72
N SER A 97 17.65 2.45 17.35
CA SER A 97 17.38 1.15 16.71
C SER A 97 17.58 1.19 15.19
N ALA A 98 17.57 0.05 14.51
CA ALA A 98 17.52 0.05 13.04
C ALA A 98 16.12 0.40 12.55
N VAL A 99 15.99 0.98 11.35
CA VAL A 99 14.68 1.30 10.75
C VAL A 99 13.80 0.06 10.54
N GLN A 100 14.40 -1.12 10.42
CA GLN A 100 13.67 -2.39 10.31
C GLN A 100 13.07 -2.87 11.62
N ASP A 101 13.58 -2.40 12.76
CA ASP A 101 13.19 -2.86 14.11
C ASP A 101 12.11 -1.96 14.74
N VAL A 102 11.50 -1.06 13.96
CA VAL A 102 10.45 -0.16 14.47
C VAL A 102 9.24 -0.96 14.95
N PRO A 103 8.87 -0.88 16.24
CA PRO A 103 7.75 -1.65 16.77
C PRO A 103 6.42 -1.11 16.22
N TYR A 104 5.72 -1.94 15.45
CA TYR A 104 4.42 -1.59 14.89
C TYR A 104 3.38 -1.16 15.95
N PRO A 105 3.31 -1.78 17.15
CA PRO A 105 2.39 -1.33 18.21
C PRO A 105 2.59 0.12 18.66
N GLU A 106 3.80 0.67 18.51
CA GLU A 106 4.10 2.06 18.84
C GLU A 106 3.98 3.00 17.64
N LEU A 107 4.26 2.49 16.43
CA LEU A 107 4.10 3.24 15.19
C LEU A 107 2.62 3.48 14.87
N TYR A 108 1.79 2.44 14.97
CA TYR A 108 0.36 2.48 14.66
C TYR A 108 -0.41 3.64 15.32
N PRO A 109 -0.35 3.85 16.65
CA PRO A 109 -1.08 4.94 17.29
C PRO A 109 -0.58 6.33 16.84
N LYS A 110 0.71 6.48 16.52
CA LYS A 110 1.26 7.75 16.01
C LYS A 110 0.71 8.08 14.62
N LEU A 111 0.64 7.09 13.73
CA LEU A 111 0.03 7.25 12.40
C LEU A 111 -1.46 7.59 12.50
N ARG A 112 -2.19 6.95 13.42
CA ARG A 112 -3.60 7.27 13.68
C ARG A 112 -3.81 8.68 14.22
N ALA A 113 -2.91 9.17 15.07
CA ALA A 113 -2.95 10.53 15.60
C ALA A 113 -2.77 11.59 14.50
N LEU A 114 -2.07 11.26 13.41
CA LEU A 114 -1.95 12.09 12.21
C LEU A 114 -3.12 11.92 11.22
N ALA A 115 -4.21 11.27 11.65
CA ALA A 115 -5.39 10.97 10.84
C ALA A 115 -5.13 10.07 9.61
N GLN A 116 -4.00 9.36 9.59
CA GLN A 116 -3.69 8.41 8.52
C GLN A 116 -4.68 7.22 8.53
N LYS A 117 -5.31 6.95 7.40
CA LYS A 117 -6.17 5.78 7.20
C LYS A 117 -5.33 4.54 6.88
N VAL A 118 -5.06 3.75 7.92
CA VAL A 118 -4.22 2.53 7.91
C VAL A 118 -5.03 1.21 7.98
N GLU A 119 -6.32 1.30 8.28
CA GLU A 119 -7.25 0.17 8.33
C GLU A 119 -7.97 0.00 6.98
N ILE A 120 -8.28 -1.24 6.63
CA ILE A 120 -9.14 -1.55 5.48
C ILE A 120 -10.57 -1.11 5.85
N PRO A 121 -11.25 -0.31 5.01
CA PRO A 121 -12.64 0.07 5.26
C PRO A 121 -13.53 -1.17 5.37
N LYS A 122 -14.33 -1.26 6.44
CA LYS A 122 -15.36 -2.29 6.58
C LYS A 122 -16.43 -2.12 5.50
N LYS A 123 -17.02 -3.23 5.04
CA LYS A 123 -18.16 -3.20 4.12
C LYS A 123 -19.26 -2.34 4.77
N LYS A 124 -19.75 -1.32 4.07
CA LYS A 124 -20.95 -0.60 4.52
C LYS A 124 -22.13 -1.51 4.30
N ASP A 125 -23.01 -1.65 5.27
CA ASP A 125 -24.30 -2.30 5.07
C ASP A 125 -25.02 -1.62 3.90
N ALA A 126 -25.59 -2.41 3.00
CA ALA A 126 -26.31 -1.88 1.87
C ALA A 126 -27.42 -0.97 2.39
N LYS A 127 -27.43 0.30 1.97
CA LYS A 127 -28.58 1.17 2.21
C LYS A 127 -29.77 0.50 1.51
N PRO A 128 -30.92 0.32 2.18
CA PRO A 128 -32.12 -0.14 1.49
C PRO A 128 -32.41 0.83 0.34
N LYS A 129 -32.66 0.25 -0.83
CA LYS A 129 -33.04 1.00 -2.04
C LYS A 129 -34.34 1.75 -1.82
#